data_AF-A0A7G1IJU7-F1
#
_entry.id   AF-A0A7G1IJU7-F1
#
_cell.length_a   1.000
_cell.length_b   1.000
_cell.length_c   1.000
_cell.angle_alpha   90.00
_cell.angle_beta   90.00
_cell.angle_gamma   90.00
#
_symmetry.space_group_name_H-M   'P 1'
#
loop_
_entity.id
_entity.type
_entity.pdbx_description
1 polymer ?
#
loop_
_entity_poly.entity_id
_entity_poly.type
_entity_poly.pdbx_seq_one_letter_code
_entity_poly.pdbx_strand_id
1 'polypeptide(L)' 'MTVRYAAPGRINLIGEHTDYNLGWALPIALPQRTVVRFAPGGGDAITVSSDRMAAAERIPLDTAPVG' A
#
# COMPACT_ATOMS: atom_id res chain seq x y z
N MET A 1 -6.58 -20.13 3.77
CA MET A 1 -6.85 -19.41 2.50
C MET A 1 -5.81 -18.32 2.34
N THR A 2 -5.13 -18.24 1.21
CA THR A 2 -4.15 -17.18 0.92
C THR A 2 -4.73 -16.28 -0.17
N VAL A 3 -4.71 -14.97 0.05
CA VAL A 3 -5.14 -13.97 -0.95
C VAL A 3 -3.94 -13.21 -1.49
N ARG A 4 -4.02 -12.79 -2.76
CA ARG A 4 -3.00 -12.01 -3.44
C ARG A 4 -3.65 -10.82 -4.13
N TYR A 5 -3.12 -9.63 -3.87
CA TYR A 5 -3.53 -8.38 -4.51
C TYR A 5 -2.34 -7.69 -5.14
N ALA A 6 -2.59 -6.87 -6.16
CA ALA A 6 -1.58 -6.08 -6.84
C ALA A 6 -2.14 -4.69 -7.18
N ALA A 7 -1.42 -3.64 -6.79
CA ALA A 7 -1.75 -2.25 -7.11
C ALA A 7 -0.67 -1.65 -8.02
N PRO A 8 -1.03 -0.90 -9.07
CA PRO A 8 -0.05 -0.19 -9.90
C PRO A 8 0.44 1.08 -9.22
N GLY A 9 1.67 1.48 -9.54
CA GLY A 9 2.08 2.88 -9.39
C GLY A 9 1.32 3.78 -10.38
N ARG A 10 1.44 5.10 -10.21
CA ARG A 10 0.87 6.08 -11.15
C ARG A 10 1.81 7.27 -11.34
N ILE A 11 1.63 7.96 -12.46
CA ILE A 11 2.17 9.31 -12.71
C ILE A 11 1.03 10.22 -13.14
N ASN A 12 1.19 11.54 -12.99
CA ASN A 12 0.33 12.47 -13.72
C ASN A 12 1.00 12.84 -15.04
N LEU A 13 0.23 12.81 -16.13
CA LEU A 13 0.69 13.33 -17.42
C LEU A 13 0.65 14.86 -17.46
N ILE A 14 -0.35 15.44 -16.78
CA ILE A 14 -0.57 16.88 -16.61
C ILE A 14 -1.38 17.13 -15.33
N GLY A 15 -1.27 18.35 -14.79
CA GLY A 15 -1.94 18.74 -13.54
C GLY A 15 -1.12 18.40 -12.30
N GLU A 16 0.21 18.45 -12.41
CA GLU A 16 1.05 18.51 -11.21
C GLU A 16 0.81 19.84 -10.50
N HIS A 17 0.76 19.80 -9.17
CA HIS A 17 0.56 20.98 -8.34
C HIS A 17 -0.83 21.66 -8.43
N THR A 18 -1.76 21.06 -9.18
CA THR A 18 -3.16 21.49 -9.23
C THR A 18 -4.07 20.61 -8.37
N ASP A 19 -3.66 19.38 -8.07
CA ASP A 19 -4.44 18.40 -7.31
C ASP A 19 -4.73 18.83 -5.86
N TYR A 20 -3.76 19.45 -5.18
CA TYR A 20 -4.00 20.05 -3.85
C TYR A 20 -4.76 21.39 -3.87
N ASN A 21 -4.94 21.98 -5.06
CA ASN A 21 -5.69 23.22 -5.26
C ASN A 21 -7.12 22.95 -5.80
N LEU A 22 -7.62 21.72 -5.67
CA LEU A 22 -8.92 21.28 -6.21
C LEU A 22 -9.02 21.42 -7.75
N GLY A 23 -7.89 21.49 -8.43
CA GLY A 23 -7.80 21.48 -9.88
C GLY A 23 -7.84 20.06 -10.46
N TRP A 24 -7.97 19.98 -11.78
CA TRP A 24 -7.95 18.71 -12.50
C TRP A 24 -6.52 18.18 -12.66
N ALA A 25 -6.39 16.86 -12.71
CA ALA A 25 -5.16 16.16 -13.10
C ALA A 25 -5.51 14.99 -14.02
N LEU A 26 -4.57 14.59 -14.87
CA LEU A 26 -4.71 13.41 -15.72
C LEU A 26 -3.69 12.33 -15.30
N PRO A 27 -4.05 11.46 -14.33
CA PRO A 27 -3.19 10.36 -13.92
C PRO A 27 -3.28 9.18 -14.88
N ILE A 28 -2.19 8.44 -15.00
CA ILE A 28 -2.18 7.11 -15.64
C ILE A 28 -1.50 6.08 -14.75
N ALA A 29 -1.98 4.83 -14.84
CA ALA A 29 -1.36 3.71 -14.17
C ALA A 29 -0.07 3.27 -14.88
N LEU A 30 0.96 2.99 -14.10
CA LEU A 30 2.21 2.43 -14.59
C LEU A 30 2.16 0.89 -14.66
N PRO A 31 2.99 0.24 -15.50
CA PRO A 31 3.12 -1.22 -15.51
C PRO A 31 3.67 -1.80 -14.20
N GLN A 32 4.51 -1.06 -13.48
CA GLN A 32 5.12 -1.46 -12.22
C GLN A 32 4.05 -1.65 -11.13
N ARG A 33 4.18 -2.71 -10.33
CA ARG A 33 3.18 -3.12 -9.34
C ARG A 33 3.82 -3.30 -7.96
N THR A 34 3.08 -2.94 -6.92
CA THR A 34 3.29 -3.45 -5.56
C THR A 34 2.33 -4.62 -5.34
N VAL A 35 2.88 -5.78 -4.97
CA VAL A 35 2.12 -7.02 -4.76
C VAL A 35 2.12 -7.36 -3.28
N VAL A 36 0.94 -7.70 -2.75
CA VAL A 36 0.78 -8.17 -1.38
C VAL A 36 0.18 -9.57 -1.41
N ARG A 37 0.75 -10.47 -0.61
CA ARG A 37 0.20 -11.79 -0.34
C ARG A 37 -0.11 -11.89 1.16
N PHE A 38 -1.31 -12.32 1.48
CA PHE A 38 -1.79 -12.44 2.86
C PHE A 38 -2.31 -13.84 3.12
N ALA A 39 -1.94 -14.40 4.26
CA ALA A 39 -2.48 -15.65 4.79
C ALA A 39 -2.86 -15.43 6.26
N PRO A 40 -4.07 -15.80 6.70
CA PRO A 40 -4.45 -15.73 8.11
C PRO A 40 -3.52 -16.60 8.96
N GLY A 41 -2.90 -16.00 9.97
CA GLY A 41 -1.98 -16.67 10.90
C GLY A 41 -2.63 -17.17 12.19
N GLY A 42 -3.89 -16.82 12.45
CA GLY A 42 -4.64 -17.23 13.65
C GLY A 42 -4.20 -16.59 14.97
N GLY A 43 -3.24 -15.66 14.95
CA GLY A 43 -2.75 -14.94 16.11
C GLY A 43 -3.45 -13.60 16.35
N ASP A 44 -2.89 -12.84 17.30
CA ASP A 44 -3.34 -11.53 17.76
C ASP A 44 -2.65 -10.35 17.02
N ALA A 45 -1.86 -10.62 15.99
CA ALA A 45 -1.09 -9.62 15.28
C ALA A 45 -0.93 -9.97 13.79
N ILE A 46 -0.66 -8.94 12.99
CA ILE A 46 -0.25 -9.04 11.60
C ILE A 46 1.28 -8.89 11.54
N THR A 47 1.96 -9.85 10.90
CA THR A 47 3.38 -9.70 10.55
C THR A 47 3.49 -9.24 9.10
N VAL A 48 4.14 -8.11 8.89
CA VAL A 48 4.38 -7.51 7.56
C VAL A 48 5.86 -7.66 7.22
N SER A 49 6.16 -8.13 6.02
CA SER A 49 7.53 -8.19 5.50
C SER A 49 7.55 -7.67 4.06
N SER A 50 8.69 -7.13 3.65
CA SER A 50 8.92 -6.64 2.29
C SER A 50 10.27 -7.14 1.81
N ASP A 51 10.36 -7.50 0.54
CA ASP A 51 11.62 -7.79 -0.17
C ASP A 51 12.56 -6.58 -0.28
N ARG A 52 12.08 -5.38 0.04
CA ARG A 52 12.84 -4.12 0.05
C ARG A 52 13.33 -3.75 1.45
N MET A 53 12.95 -4.50 2.49
CA MET A 53 13.32 -4.21 3.88
C MET A 53 13.90 -5.46 4.55
N ALA A 54 14.93 -5.28 5.37
CA ALA A 54 15.60 -6.41 6.03
C ALA A 54 14.77 -6.98 7.21
N ALA A 55 14.02 -6.12 7.90
CA ALA A 55 13.23 -6.49 9.07
C ALA A 55 11.74 -6.63 8.73
N ALA A 56 11.09 -7.60 9.38
CA ALA A 56 9.63 -7.71 9.40
C ALA A 56 9.08 -6.94 10.60
N GLU A 57 7.93 -6.32 10.41
CA GLU A 57 7.22 -5.58 11.46
C GLU A 57 6.04 -6.40 11.96
N ARG A 58 5.82 -6.40 13.28
CA ARG A 58 4.66 -7.05 13.91
C ARG A 58 3.73 -5.98 14.45
N ILE A 59 2.50 -5.97 13.97
CA ILE A 59 1.47 -5.00 14.32
C ILE A 59 0.35 -5.73 15.07
N PRO A 60 0.17 -5.51 16.39
CA PRO A 60 -0.95 -6.06 17.15
C PRO A 60 -2.31 -5.67 16.55
N LEU A 61 -3.28 -6.57 16.59
CA LEU A 61 -4.63 -6.33 16.04
C LEU A 61 -5.45 -5.32 16.87
N ASP A 62 -5.05 -5.08 18.13
CA ASP A 62 -5.61 -4.06 19.02
C ASP A 62 -4.92 -2.69 18.89
N THR A 63 -3.99 -2.52 17.94
CA THR A 63 -3.35 -1.23 17.67
C THR A 63 -4.41 -0.17 17.32
N ALA A 64 -4.52 0.87 18.14
CA ALA A 64 -5.35 2.03 17.86
C ALA A 64 -4.54 3.14 17.14
N PRO A 65 -5.14 3.90 16.21
CA PRO A 65 -4.52 5.12 15.71
C PRO A 65 -4.17 6.04 16.87
N VAL A 66 -2.93 6.50 16.94
CA VAL A 66 -2.59 7.64 17.79
C VAL A 66 -3.27 8.88 17.21
N GLY A 67 -4.08 9.55 18.04
CA GLY A 67 -4.68 10.84 17.72
C GLY A 67 -3.65 11.96 17.60
#